data_AF-W6ZUP5-F1
#
_entry.id   AF-W6ZUP5-F1
#
_cell.length_a   1.000
_cell.length_b   1.000
_cell.length_c   1.000
_cell.angle_alpha   90.00
_cell.angle_beta   90.00
_cell.angle_gamma   90.00
#
_symmetry.space_group_name_H-M   'P 1'
#
loop_
_entity.id
_entity.type
_entity.pdbx_description
1 polymer ?
#
loop_
_entity_poly.entity_id
_entity_poly.type
_entity_poly.pdbx_seq_one_letter_code
_entity_poly.pdbx_strand_id
1 'polypeptide(L)'
;MPRLDDNTQQTLRDAEQGIKRHTFNAWDSFSNFALRDNVLEVAVGLILAASFTACANALVSDIILPIISLLPFLSRNLDAKFAVLQHGPNYNTSISNGYNTPKQAVDDGAVVLAYGNFLDKVVRFIIVALALWVIALAYSRGSGDNIVKRQVKCKFCRKY
;
A
#
# COMPACT_ATOMS: atom_id res chain seq x y z
N MET A 1 -18.11 -3.88 52.41
CA MET A 1 -17.05 -4.50 51.60
C MET A 1 -16.14 -5.26 52.56
N PRO A 2 -15.82 -6.54 52.32
CA PRO A 2 -14.90 -7.29 53.19
C PRO A 2 -13.52 -6.63 53.17
N ARG A 3 -12.91 -6.41 54.34
CA ARG A 3 -11.52 -5.97 54.41
C ARG A 3 -10.62 -7.15 54.07
N LEU A 4 -9.82 -7.01 53.02
CA LEU A 4 -8.74 -7.94 52.74
C LEU A 4 -7.71 -7.85 53.88
N ASP A 5 -7.07 -8.97 54.21
CA ASP A 5 -5.99 -9.04 55.20
C ASP A 5 -4.75 -8.27 54.72
N ASP A 6 -3.99 -7.73 55.66
CA ASP A 6 -2.87 -6.83 55.38
C ASP A 6 -1.77 -7.48 54.52
N ASN A 7 -1.61 -8.81 54.63
CA ASN A 7 -0.65 -9.58 53.82
C ASN A 7 -1.06 -9.61 52.35
N THR A 8 -2.36 -9.77 52.06
CA THR A 8 -2.86 -9.73 50.67
C THR A 8 -2.77 -8.33 50.08
N GLN A 9 -2.91 -7.27 50.89
CA GLN A 9 -2.65 -5.92 50.39
C GLN A 9 -1.19 -5.68 50.02
N GLN A 10 -0.24 -6.25 50.77
CA GLN A 10 1.20 -6.13 50.46
C GLN A 10 1.54 -6.87 49.16
N THR A 11 1.07 -8.11 48.98
CA THR A 11 1.35 -8.90 47.77
C THR A 11 0.77 -8.26 46.50
N LEU A 12 -0.40 -7.64 46.58
CA LEU A 12 -0.99 -6.90 45.46
C LEU A 12 -0.17 -5.66 45.11
N ARG A 13 0.36 -4.92 46.09
CA ARG A 13 1.24 -3.76 45.84
C ARG A 13 2.57 -4.19 45.23
N ASP A 14 3.14 -5.30 45.69
CA ASP A 14 4.41 -5.83 45.14
C ASP A 14 4.24 -6.36 43.72
N ALA A 15 3.11 -7.01 43.42
CA ALA A 15 2.74 -7.42 42.07
C ALA A 15 2.54 -6.20 41.15
N GLU A 16 1.87 -5.16 41.64
CA GLU A 16 1.66 -3.91 40.89
C GLU A 16 2.99 -3.20 40.59
N GLN A 17 3.92 -3.16 41.56
CA GLN A 17 5.26 -2.60 41.36
C GLN A 17 6.12 -3.43 40.40
N GLY A 18 6.03 -4.76 40.47
CA GLY A 18 6.71 -5.68 39.55
C GLY A 18 6.26 -5.49 38.11
N ILE A 19 4.95 -5.39 37.88
CA ILE A 19 4.38 -5.12 36.54
C ILE A 19 4.84 -3.74 36.04
N LYS A 20 4.71 -2.68 36.85
CA LYS A 20 5.06 -1.32 36.46
C LYS A 20 6.52 -1.23 36.01
N ARG A 21 7.46 -1.84 36.75
CA ARG A 21 8.89 -1.83 36.44
C ARG A 21 9.22 -2.60 35.16
N HIS A 22 8.53 -3.73 34.92
CA HIS A 22 8.69 -4.51 33.70
C HIS A 22 8.18 -3.76 32.46
N THR A 23 7.06 -3.05 32.57
CA THR A 23 6.48 -2.26 31.47
C THR A 23 7.37 -1.07 31.10
N PHE A 24 7.93 -0.35 32.09
CA PHE A 24 8.87 0.74 31.83
C PHE A 24 10.16 0.25 31.15
N ASN A 25 10.72 -0.88 31.62
CA ASN A 25 11.93 -1.46 31.01
C ASN A 25 11.70 -1.93 29.56
N ALA A 26 10.51 -2.46 29.26
CA ALA A 26 10.15 -2.88 27.91
C ALA A 26 10.04 -1.68 26.95
N TRP A 27 9.45 -0.57 27.40
CA TRP A 27 9.36 0.66 26.63
C TRP A 27 10.74 1.28 26.35
N ASP A 28 11.60 1.37 27.36
CA ASP A 28 12.96 1.88 27.18
C ASP A 28 13.78 0.99 26.24
N SER A 29 13.62 -0.34 26.34
CA SER A 29 14.29 -1.28 25.44
C SER A 29 13.80 -1.14 23.99
N PHE A 30 12.50 -0.93 23.78
CA PHE A 30 11.92 -0.69 22.46
C PHE A 30 12.38 0.64 21.87
N SER A 31 12.33 1.72 22.65
CA SER A 31 12.78 3.05 22.22
C SER A 31 14.26 3.03 21.82
N ASN A 32 15.13 2.42 22.63
CA ASN A 32 16.56 2.25 22.31
C ASN A 32 16.81 1.36 21.07
N PHE A 33 15.89 0.45 20.74
CA PHE A 33 15.94 -0.34 19.51
C PHE A 33 15.46 0.46 18.29
N ALA A 34 14.35 1.19 18.41
CA ALA A 34 13.74 1.97 17.33
C ALA A 34 14.57 3.21 16.94
N LEU A 35 15.26 3.82 17.91
CA LEU A 35 16.15 4.97 17.70
C LEU A 35 17.51 4.59 17.08
N ARG A 36 17.70 3.34 16.66
CA ARG A 36 18.89 2.96 15.89
C ARG A 36 18.77 3.55 14.48
N ASP A 37 19.74 4.38 14.10
CA ASP A 37 19.76 5.09 12.81
C ASP A 37 19.52 4.17 11.60
N ASN A 38 20.14 2.99 11.58
CA ASN A 38 19.97 2.00 10.49
C ASN A 38 18.53 1.48 10.35
N VAL A 39 17.78 1.38 11.46
CA VAL A 39 16.39 0.90 11.43
C VAL A 39 15.45 2.05 11.06
N LEU A 40 15.71 3.24 11.60
CA LEU A 40 14.90 4.43 11.34
C LEU A 40 14.97 4.86 9.86
N GLU A 41 16.15 4.83 9.24
CA GLU A 41 16.31 5.18 7.82
C GLU A 41 15.49 4.25 6.90
N VAL A 42 15.58 2.94 7.13
CA VAL A 42 14.80 1.94 6.38
C VAL A 42 13.31 2.12 6.60
N ALA A 43 12.89 2.37 7.85
CA ALA A 43 11.48 2.57 8.19
C ALA A 43 10.91 3.82 7.50
N VAL A 44 11.63 4.94 7.54
CA VAL A 44 11.22 6.19 6.87
C VAL A 44 11.15 5.99 5.35
N GLY A 45 12.12 5.29 4.76
CA GLY A 45 12.12 4.94 3.33
C GLY A 45 10.87 4.14 2.93
N LEU A 46 10.47 3.14 3.71
CA LEU A 46 9.29 2.32 3.45
C LEU A 46 7.98 3.13 3.57
N ILE A 47 7.87 3.98 4.60
CA ILE A 47 6.70 4.84 4.81
C ILE A 47 6.54 5.82 3.64
N LEU A 48 7.62 6.50 3.24
CA LEU A 48 7.60 7.41 2.10
C LEU A 48 7.24 6.70 0.80
N ALA A 49 7.78 5.49 0.56
CA ALA A 49 7.45 4.70 -0.62
C ALA A 49 5.98 4.28 -0.65
N ALA A 50 5.42 3.86 0.48
CA ALA A 50 4.02 3.47 0.60
C ALA A 50 3.08 4.67 0.37
N SER A 51 3.37 5.81 1.00
CA SER A 51 2.59 7.03 0.83
C SER A 51 2.66 7.56 -0.61
N PHE A 52 3.84 7.55 -1.23
CA PHE A 52 3.99 7.97 -2.63
C PHE A 52 3.21 7.08 -3.59
N THR A 53 3.26 5.75 -3.38
CA THR A 53 2.50 4.78 -4.17
C THR A 53 1.00 5.00 -4.02
N ALA A 54 0.51 5.28 -2.80
CA ALA A 54 -0.89 5.61 -2.56
C ALA A 54 -1.32 6.90 -3.29
N CYS A 55 -0.51 7.95 -3.23
CA CYS A 55 -0.78 9.21 -3.95
C CYS A 55 -0.80 9.01 -5.47
N ALA A 56 0.18 8.27 -6.02
CA ALA A 56 0.23 7.96 -7.44
C ALA A 56 -1.01 7.14 -7.88
N ASN A 57 -1.42 6.16 -7.07
CA ASN A 57 -2.61 5.36 -7.33
C ASN A 57 -3.89 6.19 -7.28
N ALA A 58 -4.03 7.12 -6.33
CA ALA A 58 -5.17 8.02 -6.23
C ALA A 58 -5.23 8.97 -7.43
N LEU A 59 -4.10 9.58 -7.82
CA LEU A 59 -4.02 10.42 -9.03
C LEU A 59 -4.46 9.66 -10.28
N VAL A 60 -4.00 8.42 -10.44
CA VAL A 60 -4.39 7.61 -11.60
C VAL A 60 -5.85 7.19 -11.53
N SER A 61 -6.30 6.67 -10.39
CA SER A 61 -7.62 6.07 -10.26
C SER A 61 -8.75 7.10 -10.21
N ASP A 62 -8.50 8.25 -9.58
CA ASP A 62 -9.54 9.21 -9.26
C ASP A 62 -9.53 10.43 -10.21
N ILE A 63 -8.41 10.71 -10.88
CA ILE A 63 -8.30 11.84 -11.81
C ILE A 63 -8.09 11.36 -13.24
N ILE A 64 -7.09 10.52 -13.49
CA ILE A 64 -6.75 10.14 -14.87
C ILE A 64 -7.75 9.14 -15.46
N LEU A 65 -8.12 8.08 -14.73
CA LEU A 65 -9.07 7.07 -15.23
C LEU A 65 -10.45 7.66 -15.57
N PRO A 66 -11.05 8.56 -14.77
CA PRO A 66 -12.31 9.20 -15.15
C PRO A 66 -12.22 10.00 -16.45
N ILE A 67 -11.14 10.76 -16.66
CA ILE A 67 -10.91 11.54 -17.88
C ILE A 67 -10.76 10.61 -19.09
N ILE A 68 -10.02 9.50 -18.94
CA ILE A 68 -9.85 8.51 -20.00
C ILE A 68 -11.14 7.71 -20.24
N SER A 69 -11.95 7.46 -19.19
CA SER A 69 -13.20 6.69 -19.29
C SER A 69 -14.31 7.40 -20.07
N LEU A 70 -14.16 8.72 -20.26
CA LEU A 70 -15.02 9.52 -21.11
C LEU A 70 -14.78 9.22 -22.60
N LEU A 71 -13.65 8.60 -22.94
CA LEU A 71 -13.35 8.16 -24.29
C LEU A 71 -14.01 6.79 -24.57
N PRO A 72 -14.72 6.62 -25.69
CA PRO A 72 -15.52 5.43 -25.98
C PRO A 72 -14.72 4.14 -26.19
N PHE A 73 -13.39 4.22 -26.30
CA PHE A 73 -12.53 3.07 -26.55
C PHE A 73 -12.17 2.26 -25.29
N LEU A 74 -12.32 2.83 -24.08
CA LEU A 74 -11.92 2.16 -22.84
C LEU A 74 -13.12 2.00 -21.91
N SER A 75 -13.74 0.82 -21.96
CA SER A 75 -14.95 0.52 -21.18
C SER A 75 -14.72 0.67 -19.67
N ARG A 76 -15.59 1.44 -19.01
CA ARG A 76 -15.58 1.79 -17.58
C ARG A 76 -15.63 0.61 -16.60
N ASN A 77 -15.97 -0.59 -17.08
CA ASN A 77 -16.15 -1.82 -16.29
C ASN A 77 -15.21 -2.93 -16.76
N LEU A 78 -13.90 -2.65 -16.88
CA LEU A 78 -12.90 -3.69 -17.09
C LEU A 78 -12.87 -4.65 -15.90
N ASP A 79 -12.87 -4.15 -14.66
CA ASP A 79 -12.84 -4.97 -13.44
C ASP A 79 -14.02 -5.96 -13.33
N ALA A 80 -15.21 -5.56 -13.80
CA ALA A 80 -16.41 -6.39 -13.79
C ALA A 80 -16.49 -7.39 -14.97
N LYS A 81 -15.48 -7.42 -15.86
CA LYS A 81 -15.40 -8.46 -16.89
C LYS A 81 -14.77 -9.71 -16.32
N PHE A 82 -15.60 -10.71 -16.08
CA PHE A 82 -15.18 -12.04 -15.66
C PHE A 82 -15.77 -13.09 -16.60
N ALA A 83 -15.01 -14.14 -16.87
CA ALA A 83 -15.48 -15.33 -17.57
C ALA A 83 -15.67 -16.45 -16.54
N VAL A 84 -16.88 -16.99 -16.44
CA VAL A 84 -17.17 -18.14 -15.58
C VAL A 84 -16.86 -19.40 -16.39
N LEU A 85 -15.87 -20.18 -15.94
CA LEU A 85 -15.47 -21.44 -16.62
C LEU A 85 -16.30 -22.64 -16.16
N GLN A 86 -16.72 -22.63 -14.89
CA GLN A 86 -17.58 -23.66 -14.32
C GLN A 86 -18.66 -22.97 -13.48
N HIS A 87 -19.92 -23.28 -13.78
CA HIS A 87 -21.08 -22.68 -13.12
C HIS A 87 -21.33 -23.31 -11.75
N GLY A 88 -21.56 -22.47 -10.75
CA GLY A 88 -22.08 -22.88 -9.45
C GLY A 88 -23.57 -23.24 -9.51
N PRO A 89 -24.15 -23.74 -8.42
CA PRO A 89 -25.56 -24.18 -8.36
C PRO A 89 -26.57 -23.03 -8.60
N ASN A 90 -26.18 -21.78 -8.38
CA ASN A 90 -27.03 -20.59 -8.56
C ASN A 90 -26.79 -19.84 -9.88
N TYR A 91 -26.46 -20.54 -10.96
CA TYR A 91 -26.21 -19.91 -12.27
C TYR A 91 -27.51 -19.43 -12.93
N ASN A 92 -27.66 -18.12 -13.09
CA ASN A 92 -28.80 -17.54 -13.80
C ASN A 92 -28.49 -17.38 -15.30
N THR A 93 -29.11 -18.20 -16.16
CA THR A 93 -28.98 -18.16 -17.63
C THR A 93 -29.46 -16.86 -18.28
N SER A 94 -30.19 -16.02 -17.54
CA SER A 94 -30.74 -14.74 -18.03
C SER A 94 -29.74 -13.58 -17.97
N ILE A 95 -28.58 -13.78 -17.33
CA ILE A 95 -27.52 -12.78 -17.19
C ILE A 95 -26.33 -13.25 -18.04
N SER A 96 -25.71 -12.35 -18.81
CA SER A 96 -24.69 -12.67 -19.82
C SER A 96 -23.37 -13.28 -19.28
N ASN A 97 -23.31 -13.69 -18.01
CA ASN A 97 -22.23 -14.45 -17.35
C ASN A 97 -22.71 -15.17 -16.07
N GLY A 98 -24.01 -15.40 -15.88
CA GLY A 98 -24.55 -16.14 -14.71
C GLY A 98 -24.63 -15.35 -13.39
N TYR A 99 -23.78 -14.35 -13.21
CA TYR A 99 -23.65 -13.54 -12.00
C TYR A 99 -23.49 -12.05 -12.33
N ASN A 100 -23.83 -11.17 -11.38
CA ASN A 100 -23.67 -9.72 -11.56
C ASN A 100 -22.32 -9.21 -11.05
N THR A 101 -21.68 -9.92 -10.13
CA THR A 101 -20.39 -9.55 -9.58
C THR A 101 -19.45 -10.75 -9.52
N PRO A 102 -18.14 -10.55 -9.70
CA PRO A 102 -17.17 -11.63 -9.58
C PRO A 102 -17.13 -12.21 -8.15
N LYS A 103 -17.46 -11.41 -7.12
CA LYS A 103 -17.53 -11.86 -5.72
C LYS A 103 -18.64 -12.89 -5.51
N GLN A 104 -19.83 -12.63 -6.03
CA GLN A 104 -20.95 -13.56 -5.97
C GLN A 104 -20.62 -14.90 -6.64
N ALA A 105 -19.94 -14.87 -7.78
CA ALA A 105 -19.54 -16.07 -8.49
C ALA A 105 -18.49 -16.89 -7.70
N VAL A 106 -17.58 -16.25 -6.97
CA VAL A 106 -16.63 -16.94 -6.08
C VAL A 106 -17.34 -17.54 -4.86
N ASP A 107 -18.29 -16.81 -4.27
CA ASP A 107 -19.06 -17.27 -3.10
C ASP A 107 -19.95 -18.48 -3.44
N ASP A 108 -20.46 -18.57 -4.67
CA ASP A 108 -21.21 -19.71 -5.19
C ASP A 108 -20.31 -20.90 -5.60
N GLY A 109 -19.00 -20.81 -5.37
CA GLY A 109 -18.03 -21.86 -5.71
C GLY A 109 -17.81 -22.03 -7.21
N ALA A 110 -18.23 -21.05 -8.03
CA ALA A 110 -17.96 -21.05 -9.45
C ALA A 110 -16.48 -20.75 -9.70
N VAL A 111 -15.88 -21.42 -10.69
CA VAL A 111 -14.50 -21.13 -11.10
C VAL A 111 -14.53 -19.95 -12.06
N VAL A 112 -14.04 -18.80 -11.58
CA VAL A 112 -14.11 -17.51 -12.28
C VAL A 112 -12.74 -17.06 -12.74
N LEU A 113 -12.58 -16.81 -14.04
CA LEU A 113 -11.46 -16.05 -14.59
C LEU A 113 -11.82 -14.56 -14.61
N ALA A 114 -11.42 -13.85 -13.56
CA ALA A 114 -11.55 -12.39 -13.46
C ALA A 114 -10.43 -11.66 -14.22
N TYR A 115 -10.34 -11.86 -15.54
CA TYR A 115 -9.34 -11.20 -16.40
C TYR A 115 -9.48 -9.66 -16.38
N GLY A 116 -10.67 -9.17 -16.05
CA GLY A 116 -10.99 -7.77 -15.87
C GLY A 116 -10.14 -7.05 -14.84
N ASN A 117 -10.04 -7.62 -13.62
CA ASN A 117 -9.24 -7.05 -12.53
C ASN A 117 -7.75 -7.06 -12.88
N PHE A 118 -7.26 -8.13 -13.52
CA PHE A 118 -5.87 -8.19 -13.96
C PHE A 118 -5.54 -7.08 -14.98
N LEU A 119 -6.40 -6.89 -15.99
CA LEU A 119 -6.20 -5.87 -17.00
C LEU A 119 -6.29 -4.45 -16.42
N ASP A 120 -7.18 -4.21 -15.43
CA ASP A 120 -7.22 -2.96 -14.66
C ASP A 120 -5.85 -2.68 -13.99
N LYS A 121 -5.22 -3.67 -13.34
CA LYS A 121 -3.91 -3.48 -12.72
C LYS A 121 -2.80 -3.22 -13.73
N VAL A 122 -2.79 -3.91 -14.86
CA VAL A 122 -1.81 -3.69 -15.94
C VAL A 122 -1.95 -2.29 -16.53
N VAL A 123 -3.18 -1.85 -16.82
CA VAL A 123 -3.44 -0.51 -17.34
C VAL A 123 -3.02 0.56 -16.33
N ARG A 124 -3.34 0.40 -15.04
CA ARG A 124 -2.91 1.34 -13.99
C ARG A 124 -1.38 1.42 -13.90
N PHE A 125 -0.67 0.30 -13.97
CA PHE A 125 0.79 0.28 -13.95
C PHE A 125 1.39 1.10 -15.11
N ILE A 126 0.87 0.92 -16.33
CA ILE A 126 1.33 1.67 -17.51
C ILE A 126 1.03 3.16 -17.36
N ILE A 127 -0.15 3.53 -16.85
CA ILE A 127 -0.53 4.94 -16.66
C ILE A 127 0.35 5.60 -15.59
N VAL A 128 0.62 4.93 -14.46
CA VAL A 128 1.52 5.47 -13.42
C VAL A 128 2.93 5.70 -14.00
N ALA A 129 3.47 4.74 -14.75
CA ALA A 129 4.79 4.88 -15.38
C ALA A 129 4.83 6.06 -16.35
N LEU A 130 3.79 6.23 -17.17
CA LEU A 130 3.68 7.34 -18.12
C LEU A 130 3.51 8.69 -17.40
N ALA A 131 2.72 8.74 -16.32
CA ALA A 131 2.54 9.94 -15.52
C ALA A 131 3.87 10.41 -14.88
N LEU A 132 4.64 9.49 -14.30
CA LEU A 132 5.97 9.80 -13.75
C LEU A 132 6.95 10.28 -14.84
N TRP A 133 6.88 9.69 -16.03
CA TRP A 133 7.67 10.13 -17.17
C TRP A 133 7.30 11.55 -17.64
N VAL A 134 6.01 11.87 -17.71
CA VAL A 134 5.53 13.22 -18.06
C VAL A 134 5.98 14.25 -17.02
N ILE A 135 5.92 13.91 -15.72
CA ILE A 135 6.41 14.79 -14.65
C ILE A 135 7.92 15.02 -14.80
N ALA A 136 8.71 13.97 -15.05
CA ALA A 136 10.14 14.09 -15.28
C ALA A 136 10.45 14.95 -16.53
N LEU A 137 9.65 14.81 -17.60
CA LEU A 137 9.79 15.62 -18.80
C LEU A 137 9.41 17.08 -18.55
N ALA A 138 8.32 17.33 -17.82
CA ALA A 138 7.91 18.66 -17.42
C ALA A 138 8.97 19.34 -16.53
N TYR A 139 9.54 18.60 -15.59
CA TYR A 139 10.62 19.09 -14.74
C TYR A 139 11.89 19.39 -15.53
N SER A 140 12.35 18.48 -16.40
CA SER A 140 13.53 18.72 -17.24
C SER A 140 13.34 19.86 -18.24
N ARG A 141 12.11 20.11 -18.70
CA ARG A 141 11.80 21.23 -19.59
C ARG A 141 11.66 22.57 -18.84
N GLY A 142 11.15 22.56 -17.61
CA GLY A 142 10.94 23.75 -16.79
C GLY A 142 12.17 24.18 -15.99
N SER A 143 12.96 23.22 -15.52
CA SER A 143 14.20 23.46 -14.79
C SER A 143 15.36 23.41 -15.79
N GLY A 144 15.74 24.59 -16.31
CA GLY A 144 16.91 24.75 -17.21
C GLY A 144 18.26 24.34 -16.58
N ASP A 145 18.27 23.99 -15.29
CA ASP A 145 19.39 23.35 -14.62
C ASP A 145 19.28 21.82 -14.71
N ASN A 146 20.20 21.24 -15.48
CA ASN A 146 20.42 19.79 -15.50
C ASN A 146 20.88 19.35 -14.11
N ILE A 147 20.02 18.65 -13.37
CA ILE A 147 20.31 18.17 -12.00
C ILE A 147 21.53 17.22 -11.96
N VAL A 148 21.84 16.58 -13.10
CA VAL A 148 23.09 15.85 -13.31
C VAL A 148 24.17 16.83 -13.74
N LYS A 149 24.78 17.53 -12.76
CA LYS A 149 26.09 18.12 -13.00
C LYS A 149 27.05 16.97 -13.29
N ARG A 150 27.69 16.98 -14.47
CA ARG A 150 28.70 15.98 -14.85
C ARG A 150 29.80 16.03 -13.78
N GLN A 151 29.80 15.06 -12.87
CA GLN A 151 30.82 14.97 -11.85
C GLN A 151 32.12 14.53 -12.53
N VAL A 152 32.94 15.49 -12.88
CA VAL A 152 34.30 15.22 -13.35
C VAL A 152 35.05 14.59 -12.19
N LYS A 153 35.63 13.41 -12.42
CA LYS A 153 36.58 12.81 -11.47
C LYS A 153 37.75 13.77 -11.34
N CYS A 154 37.77 14.55 -10.27
CA CYS A 154 38.89 15.43 -9.97
C CYS A 154 40.15 14.58 -9.78
N LYS A 155 41.14 14.77 -10.67
CA LYS A 155 42.41 14.04 -10.68
C LYS A 155 43.21 14.19 -9.37
N PHE A 156 42.86 15.19 -8.55
CA PHE A 156 43.53 15.53 -7.29
C PHE A 156 42.62 15.54 -6.06
N CYS A 157 41.40 14.99 -6.11
CA CYS A 157 40.57 14.87 -4.91
C CYS A 157 41.16 13.83 -3.96
N ARG A 158 42.10 14.29 -3.15
CA ARG A 158 42.70 13.58 -2.03
C ARG A 158 41.89 13.93 -0.79
N LYS A 159 40.77 13.23 -0.57
CA LYS A 159 40.54 12.42 0.66
C LYS A 159 39.08 12.12 1.03
N TYR A 160 39.02 10.93 1.66
CA TYR A 160 38.06 10.18 2.50
C TYR A 160 36.64 9.98 1.97
#